data_AF-A0AAW5EIE6-F1
#
_entry.id   AF-A0AAW5EIE6-F1
#
_cell.length_a   1.000
_cell.length_b   1.000
_cell.length_c   1.000
_cell.angle_alpha   90.00
_cell.angle_beta   90.00
_cell.angle_gamma   90.00
#
_symmetry.space_group_name_H-M   'P 1'
#
loop_
_entity.id
_entity.type
_entity.pdbx_description
1 polymer ?
#
loop_
_entity_poly.entity_id
_entity_poly.type
_entity_poly.pdbx_seq_one_letter_code
_entity_poly.pdbx_strand_id
1 'polypeptide(L)'
;MKLSINKNTLESAVLLCNAYVEKKDSSTITSHLLFEADEDKLIIRASDFEIGINYKIRKIRVESGGFATANAKSIADVIKSLNNEEVVLETIDN
;
A
#
# COMPACT_ATOMS: atom_id res chain seq x y z
N MET A 1 0.97 4.89 11.66
CA MET A 1 0.87 5.48 10.30
C MET A 1 -0.52 6.04 10.10
N LYS A 2 -0.63 7.28 9.61
CA LYS A 2 -1.88 7.91 9.18
C LYS A 2 -1.61 8.88 8.03
N LEU A 3 -2.29 8.70 6.90
CA LEU A 3 -2.16 9.57 5.72
C LEU A 3 -3.46 9.64 4.92
N SER A 4 -3.61 10.71 4.13
CA SER A 4 -4.70 10.89 3.16
C SER A 4 -4.18 10.91 1.73
N ILE A 5 -4.84 10.18 0.83
CA ILE A 5 -4.46 10.06 -0.58
C ILE A 5 -5.69 9.93 -1.48
N ASN A 6 -5.63 10.47 -2.71
CA ASN A 6 -6.68 10.23 -3.70
C ASN A 6 -6.77 8.74 -4.07
N LYS A 7 -8.00 8.21 -4.10
CA LYS A 7 -8.29 6.81 -4.42
C LYS A 7 -7.64 6.32 -5.71
N ASN A 8 -7.75 7.05 -6.82
CA ASN A 8 -7.20 6.60 -8.12
C ASN A 8 -5.67 6.49 -8.10
N THR A 9 -4.99 7.40 -7.42
CA THR A 9 -3.54 7.35 -7.23
C THR A 9 -3.13 6.13 -6.40
N LEU A 10 -3.84 5.89 -5.29
CA LEU A 10 -3.59 4.72 -4.44
C LEU A 10 -3.85 3.42 -5.19
N GLU A 11 -4.97 3.33 -5.90
CA GLU A 11 -5.37 2.15 -6.68
C GLU A 11 -4.33 1.81 -7.74
N SER A 12 -3.89 2.80 -8.52
CA SER A 12 -2.89 2.59 -9.58
C SER A 12 -1.57 2.06 -9.01
N ALA A 13 -1.12 2.63 -7.88
CA ALA A 13 0.11 2.20 -7.23
C ALA A 13 -0.01 0.79 -6.63
N VAL A 14 -1.13 0.49 -5.97
CA VAL A 14 -1.39 -0.84 -5.39
C VAL A 14 -1.49 -1.91 -6.48
N LEU A 15 -2.20 -1.63 -7.58
CA LEU A 15 -2.32 -2.57 -8.71
C LEU A 15 -0.96 -2.87 -9.35
N LEU A 16 -0.12 -1.86 -9.52
CA LEU A 16 1.23 -2.04 -10.03
C LEU A 16 2.07 -2.91 -9.09
N CYS A 17 2.03 -2.63 -7.78
CA CYS A 17 2.84 -3.38 -6.80
C CYS A 17 2.34 -4.82 -6.61
N ASN A 18 1.05 -5.09 -6.78
CA ASN A 18 0.44 -6.42 -6.69
C ASN A 18 0.92 -7.39 -7.80
N ALA A 19 1.66 -6.91 -8.80
CA ALA A 19 2.34 -7.77 -9.77
C ALA A 19 3.62 -8.44 -9.21
N TYR A 20 4.16 -7.96 -8.08
CA TYR A 20 5.46 -8.33 -7.51
C TYR A 20 5.35 -9.10 -6.18
N VAL A 21 4.17 -9.65 -5.88
CA VAL A 21 3.92 -10.46 -4.69
C VAL A 21 3.61 -11.90 -5.10
N GLU A 22 3.88 -12.84 -4.21
CA GLU A 22 3.36 -14.20 -4.40
C GLU A 22 1.84 -14.23 -4.13
N LYS A 23 1.10 -15.01 -4.92
CA LYS A 23 -0.37 -15.02 -4.87
C LYS A 23 -0.97 -16.34 -4.35
N LYS A 24 -0.12 -17.30 -4.00
CA LYS A 24 -0.53 -18.68 -3.66
C LYS A 24 -0.97 -18.80 -2.20
N ASP A 25 -0.24 -18.17 -1.29
CA ASP A 25 -0.46 -18.29 0.15
C ASP A 25 -0.58 -16.89 0.76
N SER A 26 -1.75 -16.56 1.31
CA SER A 26 -1.99 -15.26 1.93
C SER A 26 -1.37 -15.12 3.33
N SER A 27 -0.88 -16.22 3.91
CA SER A 27 -0.25 -16.24 5.23
C SER A 27 1.23 -15.83 5.19
N THR A 28 1.86 -15.85 4.02
CA THR A 28 3.28 -15.48 3.85
C THR A 28 3.42 -13.98 3.70
N ILE A 29 4.50 -13.41 4.25
CA ILE A 29 4.77 -11.97 4.16
C ILE A 29 5.00 -11.49 2.73
N THR A 30 5.47 -12.38 1.85
CA THR A 30 5.66 -12.18 0.40
C THR A 30 4.36 -12.03 -0.39
N SER A 31 3.20 -12.29 0.23
CA SER A 31 1.88 -11.99 -0.34
C SER A 31 1.32 -10.61 0.07
N HIS A 32 2.10 -9.84 0.84
CA HIS A 32 1.70 -8.53 1.36
C HIS A 32 2.46 -7.39 0.67
N LEU A 33 1.84 -6.21 0.66
CA LEU A 33 2.50 -4.96 0.33
C LEU A 33 2.96 -4.30 1.62
N LEU A 34 4.18 -3.79 1.64
CA LEU A 34 4.66 -2.88 2.68
C LEU A 34 4.25 -1.46 2.32
N PHE A 35 3.54 -0.79 3.21
CA PHE A 35 3.21 0.62 3.15
C PHE A 35 4.04 1.36 4.19
N GLU A 36 4.74 2.40 3.78
CA GLU A 36 5.55 3.23 4.66
C GLU A 36 5.25 4.70 4.38
N ALA A 37 4.74 5.39 5.38
CA ALA A 37 4.52 6.83 5.35
C ALA A 37 5.68 7.53 6.05
N ASP A 38 6.31 8.45 5.34
CA ASP A 38 7.47 9.18 5.81
C ASP A 38 7.42 10.62 5.27
N GLU A 39 7.45 11.61 6.15
CA GLU A 39 7.33 13.04 5.81
C GLU A 39 6.15 13.37 4.88
N ASP A 40 6.41 13.59 3.58
CA ASP A 40 5.42 13.97 2.56
C ASP A 40 5.19 12.85 1.52
N LYS A 41 5.60 11.62 1.83
CA LYS A 41 5.58 10.51 0.89
C LYS A 41 4.98 9.22 1.45
N LEU A 42 4.34 8.48 0.56
CA LEU A 42 3.99 7.08 0.74
C LEU A 42 4.91 6.24 -0.14
N ILE A 43 5.55 5.24 0.46
CA ILE A 43 6.35 4.23 -0.21
C ILE A 43 5.58 2.91 -0.15
N ILE A 44 5.38 2.27 -1.29
CA ILE A 44 4.80 0.92 -1.39
C ILE A 44 5.89 -0.02 -1.91
N ARG A 45 6.15 -1.11 -1.18
CA ARG A 45 7.14 -2.12 -1.58
C ARG A 45 6.49 -3.50 -1.68
N ALA A 46 6.98 -4.28 -2.63
CA ALA A 46 6.60 -5.67 -2.83
C ALA A 46 7.80 -6.45 -3.39
N SER A 47 7.92 -7.71 -3.01
CA SER A 47 8.93 -8.63 -3.54
C SER A 47 8.54 -10.07 -3.26
N ASP A 48 9.02 -10.98 -4.11
CA ASP A 48 8.94 -12.44 -3.98
C ASP A 48 10.32 -13.09 -3.74
N PHE A 49 11.33 -12.30 -3.33
CA PHE A 49 12.76 -12.63 -3.21
C PHE A 49 13.55 -12.76 -4.51
N GLU A 50 12.90 -12.78 -5.69
CA GLU A 50 13.60 -12.80 -6.98
C GLU A 50 13.54 -11.42 -7.64
N ILE A 51 12.37 -10.80 -7.61
CA ILE A 51 12.12 -9.45 -8.12
C ILE A 51 11.38 -8.63 -7.07
N GLY A 52 11.53 -7.30 -7.15
CA GLY A 52 10.83 -6.40 -6.26
C GLY A 52 10.62 -5.03 -6.86
N ILE A 53 9.70 -4.28 -6.26
CA ILE A 53 9.36 -2.92 -6.64
C ILE A 53 9.39 -2.02 -5.40
N ASN A 54 9.84 -0.78 -5.59
CA ASN A 54 9.76 0.30 -4.62
C ASN A 54 9.09 1.50 -5.29
N TYR A 55 7.79 1.67 -5.05
CA TYR A 55 6.99 2.72 -5.66
C TYR A 55 6.83 3.88 -4.69
N LYS A 56 7.17 5.10 -5.12
CA LYS A 56 7.16 6.29 -4.26
C LYS A 56 6.17 7.32 -4.78
N ILE A 57 5.22 7.69 -3.93
CA ILE A 57 4.26 8.76 -4.19
C ILE A 57 4.62 9.92 -3.26
N ARG A 58 4.87 11.10 -3.83
CA ARG A 58 5.25 12.32 -3.08
C ARG A 58 4.09 13.29 -3.00
N LYS A 59 4.23 14.33 -2.18
CA LYS A 59 3.21 15.36 -1.95
C LYS A 59 1.91 14.77 -1.39
N ILE A 60 2.05 13.82 -0.48
CA ILE A 60 0.96 13.19 0.27
C ILE A 60 0.82 13.89 1.62
N ARG A 61 -0.42 14.05 2.07
CA ARG A 61 -0.69 14.53 3.42
C ARG A 61 -0.50 13.37 4.41
N VAL A 62 0.65 13.33 5.08
CA VAL A 62 0.92 12.39 6.17
C VAL A 62 0.69 13.09 7.50
N GLU A 63 -0.19 12.53 8.33
CA GLU A 63 -0.47 13.02 9.68
C GLU A 63 0.43 12.33 10.71
N SER A 64 0.72 11.04 10.51
CA SER A 64 1.65 10.27 11.33
C SER A 64 2.46 9.33 10.44
N GLY A 65 3.78 9.40 10.57
CA GLY A 65 4.67 8.43 9.94
C GLY A 65 4.51 7.00 10.46
N GLY A 66 5.27 6.09 9.88
CA GLY A 66 5.32 4.68 10.27
C GLY A 66 5.03 3.77 9.09
N PHE A 67 4.96 2.47 9.38
CA PHE A 67 4.79 1.45 8.34
C PHE A 67 3.84 0.36 8.80
N ALA A 68 3.24 -0.32 7.83
CA ALA A 68 2.43 -1.52 8.04
C ALA A 68 2.42 -2.37 6.77
N THR A 69 2.07 -3.64 6.92
CA THR A 69 1.85 -4.54 5.79
C THR A 69 0.37 -4.90 5.69
N ALA A 70 -0.11 -5.08 4.46
CA ALA A 70 -1.44 -5.63 4.23
C ALA A 70 -1.41 -6.60 3.04
N ASN A 71 -2.28 -7.61 3.07
CA ASN A 71 -2.37 -8.58 2.00
C ASN A 71 -2.70 -7.85 0.68
N ALA A 72 -1.89 -8.10 -0.35
CA ALA A 72 -1.92 -7.33 -1.59
C ALA A 72 -3.23 -7.51 -2.38
N LYS A 73 -3.81 -8.71 -2.33
CA LYS A 73 -5.09 -8.98 -2.99
C LYS A 73 -6.24 -8.30 -2.23
N SER A 74 -6.33 -8.53 -0.92
CA SER A 74 -7.38 -7.97 -0.09
C SER A 74 -7.41 -6.44 -0.17
N ILE A 75 -6.26 -5.77 -0.04
CA ILE A 75 -6.22 -4.30 -0.10
C ILE A 75 -6.59 -3.77 -1.49
N ALA A 76 -6.16 -4.44 -2.57
CA ALA A 76 -6.52 -4.04 -3.93
C ALA A 76 -8.03 -4.16 -4.19
N ASP A 77 -8.66 -5.23 -3.71
CA ASP A 77 -10.09 -5.46 -3.86
C ASP A 77 -10.90 -4.45 -3.05
N VAL A 78 -10.47 -4.12 -1.82
CA VAL A 78 -11.08 -3.04 -1.01
C VAL A 78 -10.99 -1.71 -1.75
N ILE A 79 -9.81 -1.30 -2.20
CA ILE A 79 -9.62 0.00 -2.87
C ILE A 79 -10.48 0.10 -4.14
N LYS A 80 -10.56 -0.95 -4.95
CA LYS A 80 -11.41 -0.98 -6.16
C LYS A 80 -12.87 -0.68 -5.87
N SER A 81 -13.37 -1.14 -4.73
CA SER A 81 -14.77 -0.97 -4.32
C SER A 81 -15.12 0.44 -3.81
N LEU A 82 -14.11 1.28 -3.53
CA LEU A 82 -14.32 2.64 -3.02
C LEU A 82 -14.71 3.62 -4.14
N ASN A 83 -15.46 4.65 -3.75
CA ASN A 83 -15.72 5.82 -4.60
C ASN A 83 -14.41 6.56 -4.91
N ASN A 84 -14.40 7.32 -6.00
CA ASN A 84 -13.24 8.11 -6.40
C ASN A 84 -13.10 9.41 -5.58
N GLU A 85 -12.78 9.24 -4.30
CA GLU A 85 -12.63 10.32 -3.32
C GLU A 85 -11.28 10.21 -2.58
N GLU A 86 -11.07 11.06 -1.57
CA GLU A 86 -9.92 10.95 -0.69
C GLU A 86 -10.08 9.75 0.26
N VAL A 87 -9.01 8.98 0.44
CA VAL A 87 -8.95 7.78 1.27
C VAL A 87 -7.92 7.99 2.37
N VAL A 88 -8.29 7.62 3.60
CA VAL A 88 -7.38 7.61 4.75
C VAL A 88 -6.85 6.21 4.97
N LEU A 89 -5.53 6.06 5.00
CA LEU A 89 -4.86 4.86 5.46
C LEU A 89 -4.36 5.09 6.89
N GLU A 90 -4.87 4.31 7.82
CA GLU A 90 -4.58 4.43 9.25
C GLU A 90 -4.30 3.05 9.86
N THR A 91 -3.22 2.94 10.61
CA THR A 91 -2.93 1.77 11.45
C THR A 91 -3.64 1.94 12.78
N ILE A 92 -4.46 0.96 13.16
CA ILE A 92 -5.16 0.93 14.45
C ILE A 92 -4.35 -0.02 15.35
N ASP A 93 -3.68 0.56 16.34
CA ASP A 93 -2.79 -0.10 17.32
C ASP A 93 -1.49 -0.72 16.77
N ASN A 94 -0.40 -0.45 17.50
CA ASN A 94 0.89 -1.13 17.40
C ASN A 94 1.24 -1.66 18.80
#